data_AF-A0A800M5Q5-F1
#
_entry.id   AF-A0A800M5Q5-F1
#
_cell.length_a   1.000
_cell.length_b   1.000
_cell.length_c   1.000
_cell.angle_alpha   90.00
_cell.angle_beta   90.00
_cell.angle_gamma   90.00
#
_symmetry.space_group_name_H-M   'P 1'
#
loop_
_entity.id
_entity.type
_entity.pdbx_description
1 polymer ?
#
loop_
_entity_poly.entity_id
_entity_poly.type
_entity_poly.pdbx_seq_one_letter_code
_entity_poly.pdbx_strand_id
1 'polypeptide(L)' 'CSVLGDKLYGLPNDGFIRWLNEGDDYLLSQNFPLHRQLLHAVEIRFPHPVTRKETVIRSDNEKILKELKQSS' A
#
# COMPACT_ATOMS: atom_id res chain seq x y z
N CYS A 1 7.21 9.78 -9.11
CA CYS A 1 6.81 9.62 -7.70
C CYS A 1 6.37 8.19 -7.46
N SER A 2 6.92 7.52 -6.46
CA SER A 2 6.49 6.20 -6.00
C SER A 2 5.24 6.30 -5.13
N VAL A 3 4.57 5.17 -4.91
CA VAL A 3 3.44 5.08 -3.97
C VAL A 3 3.96 5.29 -2.55
N LEU A 4 3.27 6.10 -1.74
CA LEU A 4 3.68 6.34 -0.35
C LEU A 4 3.63 5.01 0.44
N GLY A 5 4.68 4.71 1.21
CA GLY A 5 4.78 3.45 1.96
C GLY A 5 5.30 2.25 1.15
N ASP A 6 5.61 2.46 -0.13
CA ASP A 6 6.28 1.46 -0.97
C ASP A 6 7.76 1.37 -0.62
N LYS A 7 8.19 0.22 -0.12
CA LYS A 7 9.57 0.01 0.34
C LYS A 7 10.52 -0.35 -0.79
N LEU A 8 10.01 -0.83 -1.92
CA LEU A 8 10.84 -1.20 -3.06
C LEU A 8 11.20 0.04 -3.88
N TYR A 9 10.24 0.94 -4.08
CA TYR A 9 10.42 2.13 -4.92
C TYR A 9 10.42 3.45 -4.15
N GLY A 10 10.14 3.44 -2.84
CA GLY A 10 10.14 4.63 -1.98
C GLY A 10 11.37 4.78 -1.09
N LEU A 11 12.21 3.74 -0.99
CA LEU A 11 13.50 3.79 -0.29
C LEU A 11 14.65 4.06 -1.27
N PRO A 12 15.84 4.48 -0.79
CA PRO A 12 17.06 4.51 -1.60
C PRO A 12 17.41 3.14 -2.20
N ASN A 13 18.29 3.11 -3.18
CA ASN A 13 18.57 1.91 -4.01
C ASN A 13 18.85 0.62 -3.22
N ASP A 14 19.58 0.70 -2.11
CA ASP A 14 19.88 -0.42 -1.21
C ASP A 14 18.90 -0.53 -0.02
N GLY A 15 18.01 0.45 0.13
CA GLY A 15 17.13 0.58 1.28
C GLY A 15 16.12 -0.55 1.40
N PHE A 16 15.65 -1.12 0.29
CA PHE A 16 14.80 -2.32 0.35
C PHE A 16 15.55 -3.51 0.97
N ILE A 17 16.81 -3.72 0.58
CA ILE A 17 17.66 -4.80 1.12
C ILE A 17 17.99 -4.55 2.58
N ARG A 18 18.29 -3.29 2.95
CA ARG A 18 18.52 -2.91 4.34
C ARG A 18 17.29 -3.13 5.21
N TRP A 19 16.10 -2.76 4.72
CA TRP A 19 14.84 -3.06 5.40
C TRP A 19 14.64 -4.57 5.60
N LEU A 20 14.94 -5.41 4.61
CA LEU A 20 14.83 -6.87 4.77
C LEU A 20 15.74 -7.43 5.88
N ASN A 21 16.89 -6.79 6.11
CA ASN A 21 17.86 -7.23 7.12
C ASN A 21 17.62 -6.62 8.51
N GLU A 22 17.30 -5.33 8.55
CA GLU A 22 17.23 -4.50 9.76
C GLU A 22 15.78 -4.29 10.25
N GLY A 23 14.78 -4.61 9.41
CA GLY A 23 13.37 -4.47 9.74
C GLY A 23 12.94 -3.02 9.98
N ASP A 24 12.02 -2.83 10.93
CA ASP A 24 11.41 -1.53 11.21
C ASP A 24 12.40 -0.49 11.76
N ASP A 25 13.52 -0.92 12.36
CA ASP A 25 14.56 -0.01 12.84
C ASP A 25 15.17 0.82 11.70
N TYR A 26 15.37 0.20 10.53
CA TYR A 26 15.81 0.92 9.34
C TYR A 26 14.75 1.90 8.84
N LEU A 27 13.47 1.49 8.84
CA LEU A 27 12.38 2.38 8.43
C LEU A 27 12.27 3.61 9.34
N LEU A 28 12.40 3.43 10.65
CA LEU A 28 12.45 4.51 11.62
C LEU A 28 13.63 5.45 11.37
N SER A 29 14.82 4.90 11.07
CA SER A 29 16.01 5.72 10.74
C SER A 29 15.83 6.59 9.48
N GLN A 30 14.98 6.17 8.56
CA GLN A 30 14.68 6.88 7.32
C GLN A 30 13.46 7.81 7.44
N ASN A 31 12.87 7.94 8.64
CA ASN A 31 11.55 8.58 8.83
C ASN A 31 10.50 8.04 7.85
N PHE A 32 10.55 6.73 7.56
CA PHE A 32 9.66 6.13 6.59
C PHE A 32 8.26 6.05 7.19
N PRO A 33 7.26 6.72 6.57
CA PRO A 33 6.07 7.13 7.31
C PRO A 33 5.06 6.01 7.55
N LEU A 34 5.18 4.85 6.88
CA LEU A 34 4.09 3.87 6.82
C LEU A 34 4.55 2.42 6.84
N HIS A 35 3.79 1.59 7.54
CA HIS A 35 3.98 0.14 7.59
C HIS A 35 3.63 -0.56 6.28
N ARG A 36 2.79 0.03 5.41
CA ARG A 36 2.43 -0.51 4.10
C ARG A 36 2.22 0.59 3.07
N GLN A 37 2.20 0.20 1.80
CA GLN A 37 1.83 1.08 0.70
C GLN A 37 0.40 1.63 0.89
N LEU A 38 0.19 2.93 0.69
CA LEU A 38 -1.14 3.53 0.55
C LEU A 38 -1.72 3.20 -0.83
N LEU A 39 -1.88 1.92 -1.09
CA LEU A 39 -2.49 1.38 -2.27
C LEU A 39 -3.65 0.47 -1.87
N HIS A 40 -4.84 0.79 -2.36
CA HIS A 40 -6.06 0.05 -2.06
C HIS A 40 -6.96 0.02 -3.31
N ALA A 41 -7.42 -1.16 -3.69
CA ALA A 41 -8.35 -1.33 -4.79
C ALA A 41 -9.77 -1.02 -4.30
N VAL A 42 -10.26 0.18 -4.62
CA VAL A 42 -11.58 0.67 -4.18
C VAL A 42 -12.73 0.03 -4.97
N GLU A 43 -12.49 -0.30 -6.24
CA GLU A 43 -13.50 -0.86 -7.12
C GLU A 43 -12.86 -1.93 -8.02
N ILE A 44 -13.59 -3.03 -8.22
CA ILE A 44 -13.37 -3.95 -9.34
C ILE A 44 -14.64 -4.02 -10.18
N ARG A 45 -14.45 -3.93 -11.50
CA ARG A 45 -15.52 -4.01 -12.49
C ARG A 45 -15.18 -5.08 -13.51
N PHE A 46 -16.12 -5.99 -13.74
CA PHE A 46 -15.93 -7.11 -14.66
C PHE A 46 -17.29 -7.64 -15.13
N PRO A 47 -17.36 -8.31 -16.29
CA PRO A 47 -18.54 -9.05 -16.68
C PRO A 47 -18.67 -10.31 -15.82
N HIS A 48 -19.84 -10.53 -15.21
CA HIS A 48 -20.10 -11.75 -14.44
C HIS A 48 -19.86 -12.99 -15.31
N PRO A 49 -19.10 -14.00 -14.86
CA PRO A 49 -18.65 -15.10 -15.71
C PRO A 49 -19.81 -15.92 -16.30
N VAL A 50 -20.91 -16.06 -15.56
CA VAL A 50 -22.12 -16.78 -15.98
C VAL A 50 -23.12 -15.88 -16.72
N THR A 51 -23.61 -14.81 -16.07
CA THR A 51 -24.70 -13.99 -16.61
C THR A 51 -24.25 -12.96 -17.65
N ARG A 52 -22.94 -12.73 -17.78
CA ARG A 52 -22.31 -11.70 -18.63
C ARG A 52 -22.73 -10.26 -18.34
N LYS A 53 -23.53 -10.04 -17.30
CA LYS A 53 -23.93 -8.70 -16.84
C LYS A 53 -22.73 -7.99 -16.21
N GLU A 54 -22.66 -6.68 -16.40
CA GLU A 54 -21.68 -5.85 -15.71
C GLU A 54 -21.85 -6.02 -14.19
N THR A 55 -20.75 -6.33 -13.51
CA THR A 55 -20.68 -6.47 -12.06
C THR A 55 -19.67 -5.48 -11.53
N VAL A 56 -20.09 -4.73 -10.51
CA VAL A 56 -19.26 -3.76 -9.81
C VAL A 56 -19.23 -4.16 -8.35
N ILE A 57 -18.03 -4.36 -7.81
CA ILE A 57 -17.80 -4.61 -6.38
C ILE A 57 -16.95 -3.47 -5.85
N ARG A 58 -17.40 -2.84 -4.75
CA ARG A 58 -16.72 -1.70 -4.11
C ARG A 58 -16.29 -2.05 -2.68
N SER A 59 -15.13 -1.56 -2.28
CA SER A 59 -14.64 -1.58 -0.90
C SER A 59 -14.73 -0.18 -0.31
N ASP A 60 -14.94 -0.08 0.99
CA ASP A 60 -14.71 1.16 1.73
C ASP A 60 -13.22 1.53 1.78
N ASN A 61 -12.96 2.77 2.19
CA ASN A 61 -11.63 3.34 2.39
C ASN A 61 -11.17 3.30 3.87
N GLU A 62 -11.93 2.69 4.79
CA GLU A 62 -11.63 2.78 6.21
C GLU A 62 -10.26 2.21 6.55
N LYS A 63 -9.89 1.10 5.91
CA LYS A 63 -8.59 0.44 6.12
C LYS A 63 -7.42 1.32 5.72
N ILE A 64 -7.47 1.96 4.55
CA ILE A 64 -6.38 2.83 4.10
C ILE A 64 -6.33 4.16 4.88
N LEU A 65 -7.48 4.67 5.33
CA LEU A 65 -7.53 5.87 6.18
C LEU A 65 -7.00 5.62 7.59
N LYS A 66 -7.15 4.41 8.14
CA LYS A 66 -6.54 4.03 9.42
C LYS A 66 -5.01 4.05 9.35
N GLU A 67 -4.44 3.54 8.27
CA GLU A 67 -2.98 3.56 8.03
C GLU A 67 -2.44 4.99 7.96
N LEU A 68 -3.13 5.88 7.24
CA LEU A 68 -2.72 7.29 7.12
C LEU A 68 -2.76 8.04 8.47
N LYS A 69 -3.69 7.70 9.35
CA LYS A 69 -3.82 8.35 10.66
C LYS A 69 -2.78 7.88 11.66
N GLN A 70 -2.22 6.69 11.49
CA GLN A 70 -1.17 6.15 12.36
C GLN A 70 0.21 6.75 12.05
N SER A 71 0.38 7.42 10.91
CA SER A 71 1.61 8.09 10.49
C SER A 71 1.66 9.59 10.79
N SER A 72 0.67 10.13 11.50
CA SER A 72 0.53 11.57 11.83
C SER A 72 0.90 11.86 13.27
#